data_AF-A0A163XK98-F1
#
_entry.id   AF-A0A163XK98-F1
#
_cell.length_a   1.000
_cell.length_b   1.000
_cell.length_c   1.000
_cell.angle_alpha   90.00
_cell.angle_beta   90.00
_cell.angle_gamma   90.00
#
_symmetry.space_group_name_H-M   'P 1'
#
loop_
_entity.id
_entity.type
_entity.pdbx_description
1 polymer ?
#
loop_
_entity_poly.entity_id
_entity_poly.type
_entity_poly.pdbx_seq_one_letter_code
_entity_poly.pdbx_strand_id
1 'polypeptide(L)'
;MVGVVSGTLIMGASSMALRSTQTLISEGQGKATLRQNTTNGLRLMRSEVERSMNLLVTRTDAAEGDDPEMDLMSNHADVVRLCKTNAGSQGFQPIFGINMVELEEPVIYGVSLSSNQRGYSILRCGASLNMDGTYQGSKSASSEATSSEETVESPMFISRVLDDIGTIPCRVDDLAEDEGCPAGQPLADVLEQSEFTFTQGKTPARTFQQPAIRVQTDINTKLVKFIDPYTLDDSNTEDPYQISASYLEKTSDVKSSTKQDLHFAAFARADKRVRYGFNNTNGNQGDGYSGGAFFQNITSRNVRFILDGSGSMSACVAWSGEYGNSWRRFYDPNKGWFYSREICSFTRMEALQHEMIDIINNLPDATKMGLAAFSTEGQRNDKTWELSEDNLVELGPPDSETRQSAIDFVLSLSSGNPGSWGGTMPWNSLDQAFEDGVTDTVYFLSDGKPNYDQNSDYWNSSDYETVADYYAGLNASRVTNGNLSVKINSTSVGLDSEWMQLLSSKTSGEYIKVDDM
;
A
#
# COMPACT_ATOMS: atom_id res chain seq x y z
N MET A 1 -72.24 -24.84 7.91
CA MET A 1 -72.12 -23.78 8.95
C MET A 1 -71.64 -24.49 10.19
N VAL A 2 -70.50 -24.21 10.82
CA VAL A 2 -69.55 -23.07 10.80
C VAL A 2 -68.17 -23.67 11.09
N GLY A 3 -67.12 -23.15 10.43
CA GLY A 3 -65.73 -23.37 10.82
C GLY A 3 -65.07 -22.03 11.09
N VAL A 4 -64.18 -21.98 12.09
CA VAL A 4 -63.02 -21.10 12.35
C VAL A 4 -62.31 -21.83 13.53
N VAL A 5 -61.02 -22.15 13.57
CA VAL A 5 -59.84 -21.28 13.78
C VAL A 5 -58.60 -22.15 13.55
N SER A 6 -57.75 -21.78 12.60
CA SER A 6 -56.32 -22.14 12.54
C SER A 6 -55.65 -21.22 11.55
N GLY A 7 -55.22 -20.05 12.00
CA GLY A 7 -54.57 -19.07 11.15
C GLY A 7 -54.17 -17.83 11.93
N THR A 8 -53.02 -17.90 12.60
CA THR A 8 -52.12 -16.77 12.94
C THR A 8 -51.00 -17.29 13.82
N LEU A 9 -49.91 -17.81 13.23
CA LEU A 9 -48.60 -17.88 13.87
C LEU A 9 -47.45 -18.23 12.90
N ILE A 10 -47.45 -17.66 11.69
CA ILE A 10 -46.27 -17.67 10.80
C ILE A 10 -46.22 -16.35 10.02
N MET A 11 -45.99 -15.23 10.71
CA MET A 11 -45.69 -13.94 10.04
C MET A 11 -44.60 -13.11 10.74
N GLY A 12 -44.13 -13.49 11.94
CA GLY A 12 -43.08 -12.74 12.67
C GLY A 12 -41.64 -13.17 12.36
N ALA A 13 -41.38 -14.47 12.20
CA ALA A 13 -40.03 -14.99 11.95
C ALA A 13 -39.55 -14.70 10.51
N SER A 14 -40.45 -14.76 9.53
CA SER A 14 -40.15 -14.50 8.12
C SER A 14 -39.74 -13.05 7.88
N SER A 15 -40.37 -12.08 8.57
CA SER A 15 -40.03 -10.66 8.44
C SER A 15 -38.70 -10.28 9.09
N MET A 16 -38.30 -10.97 10.16
CA MET A 16 -36.99 -10.74 10.79
C MET A 16 -35.86 -11.36 9.97
N ALA A 17 -36.07 -12.56 9.42
CA ALA A 17 -35.11 -13.19 8.50
C ALA A 17 -34.97 -12.40 7.19
N LEU A 18 -36.07 -11.91 6.60
CA LEU A 18 -35.99 -11.08 5.39
C LEU A 18 -35.30 -9.72 5.65
N ARG A 19 -35.52 -9.11 6.81
CA ARG A 19 -34.81 -7.88 7.22
C ARG A 19 -33.32 -8.16 7.46
N SER A 20 -32.95 -9.25 8.12
CA SER A 20 -31.54 -9.59 8.35
C SER A 20 -30.82 -9.92 7.04
N THR A 21 -31.46 -10.66 6.12
CA THR A 21 -30.90 -10.92 4.80
C THR A 21 -30.79 -9.65 3.95
N GLN A 22 -31.77 -8.75 4.01
CA GLN A 22 -31.71 -7.46 3.31
C GLN A 22 -30.61 -6.56 3.87
N THR A 23 -30.40 -6.53 5.19
CA THR A 23 -29.30 -5.81 5.85
C THR A 23 -27.95 -6.40 5.45
N LEU A 24 -27.78 -7.72 5.49
CA LEU A 24 -26.53 -8.39 5.08
C LEU A 24 -26.22 -8.18 3.59
N ILE A 25 -27.22 -8.23 2.71
CA ILE A 25 -27.06 -7.95 1.28
C ILE A 25 -26.69 -6.48 1.05
N SER A 26 -27.34 -5.55 1.77
CA SER A 26 -27.04 -4.12 1.70
C SER A 26 -25.63 -3.80 2.21
N GLU A 27 -25.18 -4.49 3.27
CA GLU A 27 -23.83 -4.34 3.82
C GLU A 27 -22.77 -4.89 2.86
N GLY A 28 -22.99 -6.08 2.29
CA GLY A 28 -22.10 -6.67 1.28
C GLY A 28 -21.97 -5.80 0.03
N GLN A 29 -23.10 -5.31 -0.52
CA GLN A 29 -23.07 -4.36 -1.65
C GLN A 29 -22.39 -3.04 -1.28
N GLY A 30 -22.65 -2.53 -0.07
CA GLY A 30 -22.06 -1.30 0.44
C GLY A 30 -20.53 -1.37 0.56
N LYS A 31 -20.01 -2.49 1.07
CA LYS A 31 -18.57 -2.79 1.23
C LYS A 31 -17.88 -2.96 -0.11
N ALA A 32 -18.50 -3.68 -1.06
CA ALA A 32 -17.94 -3.88 -2.40
C ALA A 32 -17.79 -2.56 -3.18
N THR A 33 -18.81 -1.68 -3.15
CA THR A 33 -18.72 -0.35 -3.78
C THR A 33 -17.66 0.53 -3.11
N LEU A 34 -17.54 0.48 -1.78
CA LEU A 34 -16.51 1.21 -1.05
C LEU A 34 -15.10 0.75 -1.46
N ARG A 35 -14.84 -0.56 -1.47
CA ARG A 35 -13.57 -1.14 -1.93
C ARG A 35 -13.23 -0.73 -3.36
N GLN A 36 -14.18 -0.83 -4.30
CA GLN A 36 -13.94 -0.47 -5.71
C GLN A 36 -13.58 1.02 -5.90
N ASN A 37 -14.32 1.92 -5.25
CA ASN A 37 -14.02 3.36 -5.32
C ASN A 37 -12.65 3.67 -4.70
N THR A 38 -12.35 3.01 -3.58
CA THR A 38 -11.06 3.12 -2.89
C THR A 38 -9.92 2.69 -3.80
N THR A 39 -10.01 1.51 -4.41
CA THR A 39 -8.99 0.97 -5.31
C THR A 39 -8.71 1.92 -6.48
N ASN A 40 -9.76 2.44 -7.12
CA ASN A 40 -9.59 3.38 -8.22
C ASN A 40 -8.93 4.70 -7.77
N GLY A 41 -9.36 5.23 -6.63
CA GLY A 41 -8.80 6.45 -6.05
C GLY A 41 -7.33 6.31 -5.65
N LEU A 42 -6.99 5.25 -4.92
CA LEU A 42 -5.61 4.96 -4.53
C LEU A 42 -4.71 4.72 -5.75
N ARG A 43 -5.21 4.03 -6.79
CA ARG A 43 -4.46 3.81 -8.03
C ARG A 43 -4.15 5.12 -8.75
N LEU A 44 -5.13 6.04 -8.82
CA LEU A 44 -4.92 7.38 -9.36
C LEU A 44 -3.85 8.13 -8.56
N MET A 45 -4.02 8.21 -7.24
CA MET A 45 -3.09 8.91 -6.35
C MET A 45 -1.67 8.35 -6.46
N ARG A 46 -1.53 7.02 -6.45
CA ARG A 46 -0.24 6.34 -6.63
C ARG A 46 0.40 6.71 -7.96
N SER A 47 -0.34 6.60 -9.07
CA SER A 47 0.19 6.93 -10.40
C SER A 47 0.69 8.37 -10.49
N GLU A 48 0.05 9.31 -9.79
CA GLU A 48 0.49 10.70 -9.75
C GLU A 48 1.72 10.88 -8.86
N VAL A 49 1.73 10.28 -7.65
CA VAL A 49 2.91 10.31 -6.78
C VAL A 49 4.11 9.73 -7.51
N GLU A 50 3.98 8.57 -8.16
CA GLU A 50 5.07 7.90 -8.87
C GLU A 50 5.60 8.70 -10.06
N ARG A 51 4.75 9.45 -10.76
CA ARG A 51 5.18 10.35 -11.86
C ARG A 51 5.76 11.67 -11.38
N SER A 52 5.74 11.93 -10.07
CA SER A 52 6.19 13.19 -9.52
C SER A 52 7.69 13.24 -9.33
N MET A 53 8.22 14.48 -9.31
CA MET A 53 9.59 14.73 -8.91
C MET A 53 9.72 14.58 -7.41
N ASN A 54 8.85 15.26 -6.65
CA ASN A 54 8.81 15.26 -5.20
C ASN A 54 7.41 15.65 -4.72
N LEU A 55 7.22 15.51 -3.42
CA LEU A 55 6.04 15.96 -2.70
C LEU A 55 6.29 17.37 -2.18
N LEU A 56 5.22 18.14 -2.10
CA LEU A 56 5.18 19.45 -1.47
C LEU A 56 4.42 19.31 -0.16
N VAL A 57 5.03 19.67 0.96
CA VAL A 57 4.42 19.54 2.29
C VAL A 57 4.54 20.83 3.06
N THR A 58 3.60 21.11 3.95
CA THR A 58 3.73 22.22 4.91
C THR A 58 4.42 21.69 6.15
N ARG A 59 5.55 22.29 6.57
CA ARG A 59 6.31 21.85 7.75
C ARG A 59 6.36 22.91 8.85
N THR A 60 6.41 22.46 10.10
CA THR A 60 6.73 23.34 11.25
C THR A 60 8.23 23.39 11.56
N ASP A 61 8.96 22.36 11.15
CA ASP A 61 10.38 22.15 11.37
C ASP A 61 11.16 22.42 10.08
N ALA A 62 12.30 23.12 10.20
CA ALA A 62 13.27 23.25 9.11
C ALA A 62 13.81 21.85 8.78
N ALA A 63 13.69 21.41 7.53
CA ALA A 63 14.29 20.17 7.11
C ALA A 63 15.82 20.31 7.16
N GLU A 64 16.55 19.29 7.59
CA GLU A 64 17.99 19.26 7.30
C GLU A 64 18.17 19.23 5.78
N GLY A 65 18.66 20.34 5.22
CA GLY A 65 18.72 20.53 3.77
C GLY A 65 17.51 21.24 3.16
N ASP A 66 16.84 22.12 3.91
CA ASP A 66 15.79 23.06 3.47
C ASP A 66 15.95 23.45 1.99
N ASP A 67 15.24 22.74 1.12
CA ASP A 67 14.94 23.22 -0.21
C ASP A 67 13.60 23.93 -0.12
N PRO A 68 13.57 25.28 -0.09
CA PRO A 68 12.33 26.03 0.00
C PRO A 68 11.39 25.69 -1.17
N GLU A 69 11.87 25.07 -2.26
CA GLU A 69 11.05 24.57 -3.36
C GLU A 69 10.12 23.40 -2.96
N MET A 70 10.35 22.74 -1.82
CA MET A 70 9.52 21.61 -1.35
C MET A 70 8.44 22.02 -0.34
N ASP A 71 8.42 23.27 0.12
CA ASP A 71 7.37 23.76 1.02
C ASP A 71 6.10 24.17 0.25
N LEU A 72 4.97 23.55 0.60
CA LEU A 72 3.71 23.76 -0.10
C LEU A 72 3.20 25.20 0.03
N MET A 73 3.35 25.81 1.21
CA MET A 73 2.72 27.10 1.49
C MET A 73 3.58 28.29 1.04
N SER A 74 4.90 28.16 1.06
CA SER A 74 5.82 29.25 0.70
C SER A 74 5.72 29.63 -0.77
N ASN A 75 5.61 28.63 -1.66
CA ASN A 75 5.62 28.88 -3.11
C ASN A 75 4.27 28.67 -3.81
N HIS A 76 3.32 27.96 -3.19
CA HIS A 76 2.06 27.58 -3.84
C HIS A 76 0.80 27.96 -3.04
N ALA A 77 0.89 28.97 -2.16
CA ALA A 77 -0.26 29.46 -1.38
C ALA A 77 -1.46 29.89 -2.25
N ASP A 78 -1.21 30.46 -3.44
CA ASP A 78 -2.28 30.89 -4.34
C ASP A 78 -3.03 29.70 -4.95
N VAL A 79 -2.32 28.62 -5.29
CA VAL A 79 -2.92 27.35 -5.76
C VAL A 79 -3.78 26.74 -4.65
N VAL A 80 -3.25 26.67 -3.42
CA VAL A 80 -4.00 26.19 -2.25
C VAL A 80 -5.28 27.01 -2.04
N ARG A 81 -5.21 28.34 -2.18
CA ARG A 81 -6.37 29.24 -2.04
C ARG A 81 -7.41 28.98 -3.12
N LEU A 82 -6.98 28.72 -4.36
CA LEU A 82 -7.88 28.38 -5.45
C LEU A 82 -8.56 27.02 -5.22
N CYS A 83 -7.83 26.03 -4.70
CA CYS A 83 -8.42 24.74 -4.31
C CYS A 83 -9.49 24.90 -3.20
N LYS A 84 -9.21 25.71 -2.18
CA LYS A 84 -10.18 26.05 -1.13
C LYS A 84 -11.43 26.73 -1.70
N THR A 85 -11.25 27.64 -2.65
CA THR A 85 -12.36 28.33 -3.31
C THR A 85 -13.21 27.38 -4.15
N ASN A 86 -12.57 26.49 -4.92
CA ASN A 86 -13.25 25.52 -5.79
C ASN A 86 -14.00 24.43 -5.03
N ALA A 87 -13.52 24.05 -3.83
CA ALA A 87 -14.23 23.09 -2.97
C ALA A 87 -15.51 23.69 -2.35
N GLY A 88 -15.60 25.02 -2.26
CA GLY A 88 -16.77 25.73 -1.76
C GLY A 88 -17.15 25.30 -0.34
N SER A 89 -18.44 25.01 -0.12
CA SER A 89 -18.98 24.65 1.20
C SER A 89 -18.55 23.28 1.71
N GLN A 90 -17.93 22.43 0.88
CA GLN A 90 -17.41 21.13 1.33
C GLN A 90 -16.11 21.30 2.14
N GLY A 91 -15.45 22.45 2.02
CA GLY A 91 -14.15 22.72 2.64
C GLY A 91 -13.01 21.98 1.95
N PHE A 92 -11.77 22.43 2.16
CA PHE A 92 -10.57 21.79 1.66
C PHE A 92 -9.39 22.09 2.58
N GLN A 93 -8.89 21.10 3.28
CA GLN A 93 -7.64 21.20 4.04
C GLN A 93 -6.52 20.48 3.31
N PRO A 94 -5.49 21.18 2.82
CA PRO A 94 -4.39 20.54 2.09
C PRO A 94 -3.63 19.60 3.01
N ILE A 95 -3.28 18.41 2.49
CA ILE A 95 -2.40 17.46 3.16
C ILE A 95 -1.00 17.55 2.54
N PHE A 96 -0.92 17.33 1.23
CA PHE A 96 0.33 17.40 0.46
C PHE A 96 0.02 17.81 -0.98
N GLY A 97 1.02 18.38 -1.66
CA GLY A 97 1.03 18.63 -3.09
C GLY A 97 1.99 17.67 -3.80
N ILE A 98 1.81 17.57 -5.11
CA ILE A 98 2.63 16.75 -5.99
C ILE A 98 3.26 17.67 -7.04
N ASN A 99 4.59 17.75 -7.04
CA ASN A 99 5.34 18.52 -8.01
C ASN A 99 5.69 17.64 -9.22
N MET A 100 5.29 18.05 -10.42
CA MET A 100 5.45 17.27 -11.65
C MET A 100 6.22 18.06 -12.70
N VAL A 101 7.06 17.37 -13.47
CA VAL A 101 7.82 17.98 -14.58
C VAL A 101 6.88 18.52 -15.67
N GLU A 102 5.78 17.82 -15.91
CA GLU A 102 4.85 18.08 -17.00
C GLU A 102 3.84 19.20 -16.72
N LEU A 103 3.77 19.68 -15.48
CA LEU A 103 2.85 20.73 -15.03
C LEU A 103 3.62 21.98 -14.56
N GLU A 104 2.96 23.13 -14.63
CA GLU A 104 3.45 24.37 -14.01
C GLU A 104 2.98 24.48 -12.57
N GLU A 105 1.70 24.19 -12.34
CA GLU A 105 1.10 24.18 -11.01
C GLU A 105 1.03 22.76 -10.44
N PRO A 106 1.27 22.59 -9.13
CA PRO A 106 1.22 21.27 -8.49
C PRO A 106 -0.21 20.76 -8.38
N VAL A 107 -0.35 19.43 -8.29
CA VAL A 107 -1.61 18.78 -7.93
C VAL A 107 -1.69 18.68 -6.41
N ILE A 108 -2.73 19.22 -5.79
CA ILE A 108 -2.90 19.27 -4.34
C ILE A 108 -3.94 18.24 -3.87
N TYR A 109 -3.57 17.42 -2.89
CA TYR A 109 -4.45 16.50 -2.21
C TYR A 109 -4.87 17.07 -0.86
N GLY A 110 -6.17 17.10 -0.60
CA GLY A 110 -6.74 17.71 0.61
C GLY A 110 -7.93 16.93 1.16
N VAL A 111 -8.20 17.10 2.46
CA VAL A 111 -9.41 16.55 3.11
C VAL A 111 -10.59 17.50 2.95
N SER A 112 -11.76 16.93 2.69
CA SER A 112 -13.04 17.62 2.58
C SER A 112 -14.14 16.82 3.26
N LEU A 113 -15.35 17.38 3.34
CA LEU A 113 -16.53 16.62 3.75
C LEU A 113 -16.89 15.56 2.69
N SER A 114 -17.34 14.40 3.16
CA SER A 114 -17.87 13.32 2.31
C SER A 114 -19.15 13.73 1.55
N SER A 115 -19.54 12.96 0.52
CA SER A 115 -20.79 13.22 -0.23
C SER A 115 -22.02 13.21 0.66
N ASN A 116 -22.04 12.29 1.61
CA ASN A 116 -23.15 12.08 2.55
C ASN A 116 -23.05 12.98 3.78
N GLN A 117 -21.98 13.77 3.91
CA GLN A 117 -21.68 14.66 5.05
C GLN A 117 -21.61 13.92 6.41
N ARG A 118 -21.37 12.60 6.41
CA ARG A 118 -21.26 11.77 7.62
C ARG A 118 -19.82 11.45 8.02
N GLY A 119 -18.88 11.71 7.12
CA GLY A 119 -17.45 11.61 7.37
C GLY A 119 -16.68 12.53 6.43
N TYR A 120 -15.48 12.11 6.05
CA TYR A 120 -14.57 12.91 5.25
C TYR A 120 -14.29 12.27 3.88
N SER A 121 -13.65 13.03 2.99
CA SER A 121 -13.19 12.57 1.69
C SER A 121 -11.80 13.14 1.40
N ILE A 122 -11.03 12.45 0.56
CA ILE A 122 -9.81 13.01 -0.04
C ILE A 122 -10.18 13.56 -1.42
N LEU A 123 -9.93 14.84 -1.61
CA LEU A 123 -10.09 15.53 -2.87
C LEU A 123 -8.73 15.80 -3.50
N ARG A 124 -8.68 15.65 -4.82
CA ARG A 124 -7.59 16.08 -5.69
C ARG A 124 -7.97 17.39 -6.36
N CYS A 125 -7.11 18.38 -6.25
CA CYS A 125 -7.20 19.68 -6.90
C CYS A 125 -6.03 19.83 -7.88
N GLY A 126 -6.29 20.04 -9.16
CA GLY A 126 -5.21 20.28 -10.13
C GLY A 126 -5.70 20.13 -11.57
N ALA A 127 -4.76 20.02 -12.51
CA ALA A 127 -5.07 19.86 -13.93
C ALA A 127 -5.83 18.55 -14.22
N SER A 128 -6.76 18.60 -15.18
CA SER A 128 -7.57 17.45 -15.65
C SER A 128 -6.74 16.41 -16.38
N LEU A 129 -7.13 15.14 -16.17
CA LEU A 129 -6.55 14.01 -16.87
C LEU A 129 -7.41 13.64 -18.07
N ASN A 130 -6.78 13.43 -19.20
CA ASN A 130 -7.37 12.82 -20.38
C ASN A 130 -7.59 11.31 -20.16
N MET A 131 -8.36 10.68 -21.06
CA MET A 131 -8.61 9.23 -21.00
C MET A 131 -7.33 8.40 -21.17
N ASP A 132 -6.29 8.96 -21.77
CA ASP A 132 -4.96 8.36 -21.93
C ASP A 132 -4.04 8.61 -20.72
N GLY A 133 -4.51 9.31 -19.68
CA GLY A 133 -3.74 9.61 -18.46
C GLY A 133 -2.81 10.82 -18.57
N THR A 134 -2.80 11.52 -19.70
CA THR A 134 -2.06 12.78 -19.88
C THR A 134 -2.80 13.97 -19.28
N TYR A 135 -2.08 14.98 -18.83
CA TYR A 135 -2.70 16.21 -18.33
C TYR A 135 -3.15 17.11 -19.48
N GLN A 136 -4.36 17.66 -19.36
CA GLN A 136 -4.80 18.75 -20.23
C GLN A 136 -3.93 19.98 -19.96
N GLY A 137 -3.41 20.59 -21.03
CA GLY A 137 -2.49 21.73 -20.99
C GLY A 137 -1.07 21.43 -20.50
N SER A 138 -0.62 20.15 -20.55
CA SER A 138 0.79 19.83 -20.31
C SER A 138 1.70 20.53 -21.32
N LYS A 139 2.94 20.83 -20.91
CA LYS A 139 3.96 21.50 -21.75
C LYS A 139 4.29 20.76 -23.07
N SER A 140 3.84 19.51 -23.22
CA SER A 140 4.08 18.68 -24.40
C SER A 140 2.92 18.65 -25.40
N ALA A 141 1.76 19.24 -25.08
CA ALA A 141 0.59 19.25 -25.98
C ALA A 141 0.63 20.39 -27.04
N SER A 142 1.65 21.24 -27.05
CA SER A 142 1.73 22.46 -27.87
C SER A 142 2.79 22.40 -28.98
N SER A 143 2.99 21.28 -29.67
CA SER A 143 3.88 21.21 -30.83
C SER A 143 3.16 21.30 -32.19
N GLU A 144 1.84 21.41 -32.25
CA GLU A 144 1.08 21.59 -33.51
C GLU A 144 0.00 22.68 -33.50
N ALA A 145 0.00 23.60 -32.53
CA ALA A 145 -0.91 24.75 -32.55
C ALA A 145 -0.23 25.97 -33.20
N THR A 146 -0.75 26.34 -34.36
CA THR A 146 -0.39 27.53 -35.13
C THR A 146 -0.65 28.79 -34.31
N SER A 147 0.36 29.66 -34.24
CA SER A 147 0.33 31.06 -33.77
C SER A 147 -1.03 31.67 -33.39
N SER A 148 -1.38 31.58 -32.12
CA SER A 148 -2.08 32.62 -31.38
C SER A 148 -1.72 32.46 -29.91
N GLU A 149 -1.08 33.48 -29.33
CA GLU A 149 -0.76 33.59 -27.90
C GLU A 149 -2.06 33.63 -27.08
N GLU A 150 -2.62 32.46 -26.79
CA GLU A 150 -3.44 32.25 -25.61
C GLU A 150 -2.77 31.11 -24.84
N THR A 151 -2.14 31.45 -23.73
CA THR A 151 -1.79 30.50 -22.67
C THR A 151 -3.06 29.76 -22.30
N VAL A 152 -3.22 28.52 -22.78
CA VAL A 152 -4.32 27.65 -22.36
C VAL A 152 -4.01 27.22 -20.93
N GLU A 153 -4.40 28.06 -19.96
CA GLU A 153 -4.40 27.70 -18.55
C GLU A 153 -5.25 26.43 -18.39
N SER A 154 -4.64 25.34 -17.92
CA SER A 154 -5.38 24.13 -17.58
C SER A 154 -6.37 24.46 -16.46
N PRO A 155 -7.69 24.37 -16.67
CA PRO A 155 -8.64 24.73 -15.64
C PRO A 155 -8.46 23.77 -14.46
N MET A 156 -7.98 24.30 -13.33
CA MET A 156 -7.88 23.53 -12.10
C MET A 156 -9.28 23.10 -11.66
N PHE A 157 -9.44 21.81 -11.42
CA PHE A 157 -10.71 21.23 -10.99
C PHE A 157 -10.53 20.37 -9.76
N ILE A 158 -11.61 20.23 -9.01
CA ILE A 158 -11.69 19.38 -7.83
C ILE A 158 -12.33 18.05 -8.24
N SER A 159 -11.69 16.96 -7.86
CA SER A 159 -12.20 15.61 -8.04
C SER A 159 -12.09 14.84 -6.74
N ARG A 160 -13.05 13.94 -6.48
CA ARG A 160 -12.97 13.06 -5.33
C ARG A 160 -12.14 11.84 -5.66
N VAL A 161 -11.19 11.56 -4.80
CA VAL A 161 -10.29 10.41 -4.90
C VAL A 161 -10.77 9.30 -4.00
N LEU A 162 -10.96 9.60 -2.70
CA LEU A 162 -11.52 8.70 -1.72
C LEU A 162 -12.74 9.35 -1.08
N ASP A 163 -13.80 8.60 -0.83
CA ASP A 163 -14.96 9.03 -0.03
C ASP A 163 -15.08 8.14 1.21
N ASP A 164 -15.91 8.57 2.17
CA ASP A 164 -16.21 7.80 3.38
C ASP A 164 -14.97 7.55 4.27
N ILE A 165 -14.01 8.48 4.33
CA ILE A 165 -12.97 8.48 5.36
C ILE A 165 -13.66 8.60 6.72
N GLY A 166 -13.35 7.66 7.62
CA GLY A 166 -14.01 7.56 8.92
C GLY A 166 -13.74 8.76 9.83
N THR A 167 -14.50 8.82 10.92
CA THR A 167 -14.32 9.83 11.97
C THR A 167 -13.78 9.16 13.22
N ILE A 168 -12.78 9.74 13.87
CA ILE A 168 -12.25 9.23 15.13
C ILE A 168 -13.36 9.19 16.20
N PRO A 169 -13.76 8.00 16.68
CA PRO A 169 -14.76 7.90 17.74
C PRO A 169 -14.16 8.39 19.06
N CYS A 170 -15.02 8.86 19.96
CA CYS A 170 -14.66 8.96 21.37
C CYS A 170 -15.18 7.72 22.08
N ARG A 171 -14.31 7.09 22.88
CA ARG A 171 -14.64 5.93 23.70
C ARG A 171 -14.45 6.31 25.15
N VAL A 172 -15.53 6.24 25.92
CA VAL A 172 -15.52 6.56 27.36
C VAL A 172 -14.62 5.60 28.13
N ASP A 173 -14.46 4.36 27.62
CA ASP A 173 -13.62 3.33 28.23
C ASP A 173 -12.10 3.65 28.13
N ASP A 174 -11.70 4.52 27.20
CA ASP A 174 -10.30 4.96 27.00
C ASP A 174 -9.98 6.25 27.79
N LEU A 175 -10.98 6.83 28.45
CA LEU A 175 -10.85 8.04 29.26
C LEU A 175 -10.63 7.70 30.73
N ALA A 176 -9.99 8.61 31.48
CA ALA A 176 -9.90 8.48 32.93
C ALA A 176 -11.30 8.45 33.57
N GLU A 177 -11.46 7.85 34.76
CA GLU A 177 -12.77 7.68 35.43
C GLU A 177 -13.56 9.00 35.62
N ASP A 178 -12.89 10.15 35.56
CA ASP A 178 -13.43 11.50 35.69
C ASP A 178 -13.53 12.29 34.37
N GLU A 179 -13.13 11.71 33.23
CA GLU A 179 -13.19 12.34 31.92
C GLU A 179 -14.37 11.83 31.07
N GLY A 180 -15.08 12.77 30.44
CA GLY A 180 -16.18 12.49 29.53
C GLY A 180 -15.81 12.82 28.09
N CYS A 181 -16.46 12.16 27.13
CA CYS A 181 -16.28 12.49 25.73
C CYS A 181 -16.56 13.98 25.45
N PRO A 182 -15.71 14.66 24.65
CA PRO A 182 -15.98 16.03 24.25
C PRO A 182 -17.35 16.15 23.59
N ALA A 183 -18.00 17.30 23.74
CA ALA A 183 -19.25 17.56 23.04
C ALA A 183 -19.01 17.57 21.52
N GLY A 184 -19.84 16.84 20.78
CA GLY A 184 -19.73 16.76 19.34
C GLY A 184 -19.96 18.12 18.65
N GLN A 185 -19.11 18.45 17.69
CA GLN A 185 -19.22 19.62 16.83
C GLN A 185 -19.68 19.20 15.41
N PRO A 186 -20.25 20.13 14.62
CA PRO A 186 -20.44 19.93 13.19
C PRO A 186 -19.13 19.55 12.51
N LEU A 187 -19.14 18.52 11.64
CA LEU A 187 -17.92 18.03 10.99
C LEU A 187 -17.22 19.10 10.12
N ALA A 188 -17.97 20.10 9.63
CA ALA A 188 -17.42 21.24 8.90
C ALA A 188 -16.49 22.08 9.79
N ASP A 189 -16.90 22.35 11.03
CA ASP A 189 -16.12 23.12 12.00
C ASP A 189 -14.88 22.33 12.43
N VAL A 190 -15.03 21.01 12.62
CA VAL A 190 -13.91 20.09 12.91
C VAL A 190 -12.92 20.06 11.74
N LEU A 191 -13.40 20.04 10.50
CA LEU A 191 -12.55 20.10 9.30
C LEU A 191 -11.78 21.43 9.25
N GLU A 192 -12.43 22.56 9.53
CA GLU A 192 -11.78 23.87 9.51
C GLU A 192 -10.62 23.95 10.53
N GLN A 193 -10.80 23.32 11.69
CA GLN A 193 -9.81 23.24 12.77
C GLN A 193 -8.76 22.12 12.58
N SER A 194 -8.94 21.23 11.60
CA SER A 194 -8.04 20.11 11.37
C SER A 194 -6.80 20.55 10.59
N GLU A 195 -5.62 20.37 11.18
CA GLU A 195 -4.34 20.67 10.53
C GLU A 195 -3.63 19.39 10.04
N PHE A 196 -2.91 19.55 8.93
CA PHE A 196 -2.09 18.51 8.30
C PHE A 196 -0.62 18.96 8.14
N THR A 197 -0.20 19.94 8.92
CA THR A 197 1.19 20.39 8.94
C THR A 197 2.08 19.27 9.45
N PHE A 198 3.13 18.97 8.72
CA PHE A 198 4.10 17.96 9.09
C PHE A 198 5.03 18.51 10.17
N THR A 199 5.19 17.72 11.22
CA THR A 199 6.20 17.91 12.26
C THR A 199 6.92 16.58 12.38
N GLN A 200 8.23 16.55 12.20
CA GLN A 200 8.98 15.29 12.24
C GLN A 200 8.35 14.27 11.30
N GLY A 201 8.33 14.59 10.00
CA GLY A 201 7.88 13.68 8.95
C GLY A 201 6.43 13.19 9.01
N LYS A 202 5.60 13.63 9.98
CA LYS A 202 4.24 13.12 10.19
C LYS A 202 3.25 14.25 10.41
N THR A 203 2.01 14.06 9.94
CA THR A 203 0.89 14.92 10.36
C THR A 203 0.50 14.62 11.82
N PRO A 204 -0.20 15.53 12.52
CA PRO A 204 -0.61 15.32 13.91
C PRO A 204 -1.48 14.07 14.07
N ALA A 205 -1.42 13.46 15.26
CA ALA A 205 -2.36 12.41 15.62
C ALA A 205 -3.78 12.98 15.71
N ARG A 206 -4.75 12.12 15.39
CA ARG A 206 -6.15 12.49 15.22
C ARG A 206 -6.91 12.26 16.51
N THR A 207 -7.76 13.21 16.84
CA THR A 207 -8.60 13.20 18.04
C THR A 207 -10.07 13.16 17.67
N PHE A 208 -10.95 13.12 18.67
CA PHE A 208 -12.39 12.95 18.49
C PHE A 208 -12.98 13.75 17.31
N GLN A 209 -13.78 13.06 16.48
CA GLN A 209 -14.42 13.52 15.25
C GLN A 209 -13.49 13.93 14.11
N GLN A 210 -12.18 14.05 14.31
CA GLN A 210 -11.24 14.34 13.22
C GLN A 210 -11.23 13.21 12.18
N PRO A 211 -10.78 13.48 10.94
CA PRO A 211 -10.68 12.45 9.91
C PRO A 211 -9.72 11.35 10.33
N ALA A 212 -10.12 10.10 10.12
CA ALA A 212 -9.33 8.91 10.41
C ALA A 212 -8.21 8.66 9.38
N ILE A 213 -7.41 9.70 9.14
CA ILE A 213 -6.26 9.67 8.24
C ILE A 213 -5.09 10.42 8.85
N ARG A 214 -3.92 9.78 8.84
CA ARG A 214 -2.66 10.40 9.20
C ARG A 214 -1.60 9.99 8.18
N VAL A 215 -0.74 10.93 7.84
CA VAL A 215 0.23 10.77 6.75
C VAL A 215 1.65 10.92 7.29
N GLN A 216 2.52 10.06 6.79
CA GLN A 216 3.97 10.11 7.01
C GLN A 216 4.69 10.33 5.67
N THR A 217 5.76 11.12 5.71
CA THR A 217 6.73 11.31 4.64
C THR A 217 8.13 11.00 5.14
N ASP A 218 9.05 10.75 4.21
CA ASP A 218 10.48 10.69 4.48
C ASP A 218 11.11 12.09 4.51
N ILE A 219 12.38 12.14 4.94
CA ILE A 219 13.14 13.39 5.03
C ILE A 219 13.27 14.09 3.65
N ASN A 220 13.26 13.32 2.56
CA ASN A 220 13.44 13.82 1.19
C ASN A 220 12.13 14.22 0.50
N THR A 221 10.98 14.10 1.17
CA THR A 221 9.65 14.37 0.59
C THR A 221 9.37 13.58 -0.69
N LYS A 222 9.77 12.31 -0.72
CA LYS A 222 9.48 11.39 -1.83
C LYS A 222 8.42 10.36 -1.45
N LEU A 223 8.19 10.09 -0.17
CA LEU A 223 7.24 9.08 0.33
C LEU A 223 5.92 9.72 0.80
N VAL A 224 4.79 9.18 0.35
CA VAL A 224 3.50 9.33 1.04
C VAL A 224 3.12 7.98 1.61
N LYS A 225 2.95 7.88 2.93
CA LYS A 225 2.45 6.68 3.61
C LYS A 225 1.27 7.03 4.50
N PHE A 226 0.16 6.31 4.37
CA PHE A 226 -0.93 6.38 5.34
C PHE A 226 -0.57 5.53 6.55
N ILE A 227 -0.66 6.13 7.72
CA ILE A 227 -0.31 5.52 8.99
C ILE A 227 -1.52 5.50 9.93
N ASP A 228 -1.36 4.83 11.06
CA ASP A 228 -2.32 4.85 12.15
C ASP A 228 -2.71 6.30 12.51
N PRO A 229 -4.01 6.62 12.57
CA PRO A 229 -4.45 7.96 12.91
C PRO A 229 -4.11 8.39 14.34
N TYR A 230 -3.83 7.47 15.26
CA TYR A 230 -3.47 7.73 16.65
C TYR A 230 -1.94 7.81 16.86
N THR A 231 -1.53 8.22 18.06
CA THR A 231 -0.17 7.94 18.54
C THR A 231 -0.13 6.52 19.07
N LEU A 232 0.50 5.61 18.33
CA LEU A 232 0.82 4.29 18.85
C LEU A 232 1.85 4.43 19.98
N ASP A 233 1.51 3.86 21.14
CA ASP A 233 2.51 3.52 22.15
C ASP A 233 3.06 2.13 21.82
N ASP A 234 4.23 2.09 21.18
CA ASP A 234 4.93 0.86 20.80
C ASP A 234 5.23 -0.07 21.99
N SER A 235 5.05 0.41 23.24
CA SER A 235 5.27 -0.37 24.45
C SER A 235 4.07 -1.22 24.89
N ASN A 236 2.88 -1.01 24.31
CA ASN A 236 1.65 -1.67 24.73
C ASN A 236 0.99 -2.43 23.58
N THR A 237 1.51 -3.62 23.27
CA THR A 237 1.06 -4.49 22.17
C THR A 237 -0.17 -5.34 22.50
N GLU A 238 -0.80 -5.15 23.67
CA GLU A 238 -1.93 -5.95 24.14
C GLU A 238 -3.30 -5.26 24.01
N ASP A 239 -3.40 -4.08 23.40
CA ASP A 239 -4.70 -3.45 23.16
C ASP A 239 -5.39 -4.09 21.92
N PRO A 240 -6.48 -4.87 22.11
CA PRO A 240 -7.17 -5.54 21.01
C PRO A 240 -7.95 -4.57 20.09
N TYR A 241 -7.91 -3.26 20.34
CA TYR A 241 -8.63 -2.25 19.56
C TYR A 241 -7.78 -1.07 19.07
N GLN A 242 -6.45 -1.17 19.08
CA GLN A 242 -5.60 -0.24 18.35
C GLN A 242 -6.04 -0.18 16.88
N ILE A 243 -6.49 1.00 16.44
CA ILE A 243 -6.83 1.24 15.04
C ILE A 243 -5.52 1.28 14.26
N SER A 244 -5.02 0.11 13.88
CA SER A 244 -3.69 -0.09 13.30
C SER A 244 -3.46 0.60 11.94
N ALA A 245 -4.51 1.14 11.33
CA ALA A 245 -4.46 1.82 10.04
C ALA A 245 -5.47 2.97 9.95
N SER A 246 -5.18 3.93 9.07
CA SER A 246 -6.22 4.83 8.55
C SER A 246 -7.39 4.00 8.02
N TYR A 247 -8.63 4.49 8.07
CA TYR A 247 -9.79 3.66 7.68
C TYR A 247 -10.92 4.44 7.01
N LEU A 248 -11.68 3.70 6.22
CA LEU A 248 -12.94 4.13 5.66
C LEU A 248 -14.08 3.58 6.51
N GLU A 249 -15.14 4.37 6.69
CA GLU A 249 -16.32 3.98 7.42
C GLU A 249 -17.58 4.42 6.70
N LYS A 250 -18.39 3.44 6.28
CA LYS A 250 -19.70 3.69 5.69
C LYS A 250 -20.78 3.43 6.73
N THR A 251 -21.52 4.46 7.09
CA THR A 251 -22.64 4.37 8.04
C THR A 251 -23.98 4.25 7.32
N SER A 252 -24.67 3.13 7.49
CA SER A 252 -26.04 2.96 7.02
C SER A 252 -27.03 3.60 8.02
N ASP A 253 -28.22 4.00 7.54
CA ASP A 253 -29.32 4.49 8.41
C ASP A 253 -29.78 3.44 9.44
N VAL A 254 -29.37 2.18 9.26
CA VAL A 254 -29.73 1.04 10.08
C VAL A 254 -28.53 0.62 10.94
N LYS A 255 -27.88 1.57 11.65
CA LYS A 255 -26.83 1.35 12.67
C LYS A 255 -25.63 0.46 12.29
N SER A 256 -25.53 -0.08 11.08
CA SER A 256 -24.37 -0.83 10.66
C SER A 256 -23.34 0.11 10.06
N SER A 257 -22.17 0.14 10.69
CA SER A 257 -20.99 0.78 10.12
C SER A 257 -20.07 -0.31 9.58
N THR A 258 -19.74 -0.19 8.30
CA THR A 258 -18.71 -1.04 7.69
C THR A 258 -17.41 -0.29 7.74
N LYS A 259 -16.45 -0.81 8.50
CA LYS A 259 -15.07 -0.31 8.55
C LYS A 259 -14.18 -1.08 7.58
N GLN A 260 -13.26 -0.37 6.96
CA GLN A 260 -12.26 -0.93 6.07
C GLN A 260 -10.93 -0.22 6.29
N ASP A 261 -9.90 -0.99 6.59
CA ASP A 261 -8.54 -0.47 6.72
C ASP A 261 -8.01 0.02 5.36
N LEU A 262 -7.32 1.15 5.43
CA LEU A 262 -6.80 1.89 4.30
C LEU A 262 -5.27 1.88 4.36
N HIS A 263 -4.68 0.96 3.59
CA HIS A 263 -3.24 0.86 3.42
C HIS A 263 -2.84 1.61 2.14
N PHE A 264 -1.91 2.55 2.25
CA PHE A 264 -1.36 3.26 1.11
C PHE A 264 0.08 3.66 1.38
N ALA A 265 0.96 3.38 0.42
CA ALA A 265 2.30 3.91 0.36
C ALA A 265 2.66 4.13 -1.11
N ALA A 266 3.30 5.26 -1.42
CA ALA A 266 3.79 5.56 -2.76
C ALA A 266 5.04 6.44 -2.70
N PHE A 267 5.93 6.27 -3.69
CA PHE A 267 7.17 7.03 -3.82
C PHE A 267 7.18 7.87 -5.09
N ALA A 268 7.75 9.07 -5.03
CA ALA A 268 8.05 9.92 -6.16
C ALA A 268 9.26 9.39 -6.95
N ARG A 269 9.12 9.20 -8.27
CA ARG A 269 10.12 8.48 -9.11
C ARG A 269 10.66 9.26 -10.31
N ALA A 270 10.05 10.38 -10.68
CA ALA A 270 10.47 11.07 -11.91
C ALA A 270 11.84 11.75 -11.77
N ASP A 271 12.23 12.10 -10.54
CA ASP A 271 13.54 12.67 -10.28
C ASP A 271 14.59 11.59 -10.01
N LYS A 272 15.36 11.24 -11.04
CA LYS A 272 16.56 10.40 -10.87
C LYS A 272 17.75 11.16 -10.28
N ARG A 273 17.69 12.50 -10.19
CA ARG A 273 18.75 13.32 -9.61
C ARG A 273 18.46 13.46 -8.13
N VAL A 274 18.86 12.44 -7.39
CA VAL A 274 19.01 12.56 -5.95
C VAL A 274 20.00 13.70 -5.68
N ARG A 275 19.52 14.90 -5.35
CA ARG A 275 20.35 15.97 -4.79
C ARG A 275 20.54 15.66 -3.31
N TYR A 276 21.50 14.80 -3.00
CA TYR A 276 22.09 14.77 -1.66
C TYR A 276 23.60 14.90 -1.75
N GLY A 277 24.15 15.68 -0.81
CA GLY A 277 25.57 16.00 -0.71
C GLY A 277 26.41 14.76 -0.43
N PHE A 278 26.77 14.05 -1.50
CA PHE A 278 27.81 13.03 -1.52
C PHE A 278 29.19 13.70 -1.38
N ASN A 279 29.53 14.17 -0.18
CA ASN A 279 30.90 14.51 0.22
C ASN A 279 31.06 14.74 1.74
N ASN A 280 30.40 13.95 2.58
CA ASN A 280 30.79 13.87 3.98
C ASN A 280 31.31 12.48 4.31
N THR A 281 32.61 12.43 4.59
CA THR A 281 33.51 11.26 4.60
C THR A 281 33.34 10.32 5.79
N ASN A 282 32.23 10.38 6.52
CA ASN A 282 32.05 9.58 7.73
C ASN A 282 30.74 8.79 7.66
N GLY A 283 30.87 7.58 7.08
CA GLY A 283 30.11 6.38 7.45
C GLY A 283 28.60 6.48 7.51
N ASN A 284 27.96 5.68 6.66
CA ASN A 284 26.66 5.05 6.91
C ASN A 284 25.42 5.94 6.76
N GLN A 285 24.87 6.08 5.54
CA GLN A 285 23.42 6.26 5.35
C GLN A 285 23.06 6.00 3.89
N GLY A 286 22.12 5.06 3.71
CA GLY A 286 21.85 4.32 2.47
C GLY A 286 21.29 5.16 1.34
N ASP A 287 21.46 4.60 0.15
CA ASP A 287 20.95 5.14 -1.09
C ASP A 287 19.41 4.96 -1.15
N GLY A 288 18.68 6.00 -1.57
CA GLY A 288 17.21 6.03 -1.53
C GLY A 288 16.53 5.05 -2.50
N TYR A 289 15.29 4.67 -2.22
CA TYR A 289 14.48 3.81 -3.08
C TYR A 289 14.11 4.51 -4.41
N SER A 290 14.54 3.97 -5.55
CA SER A 290 14.08 4.42 -6.89
C SER A 290 12.77 3.74 -7.32
N GLY A 291 12.32 2.71 -6.59
CA GLY A 291 11.02 2.05 -6.72
C GLY A 291 10.51 1.72 -8.11
N GLY A 292 10.64 0.46 -8.53
CA GLY A 292 9.78 -0.12 -9.56
C GLY A 292 8.52 -0.74 -8.95
N ALA A 293 7.47 -0.95 -9.74
CA ALA A 293 6.43 -1.91 -9.35
C ALA A 293 7.09 -3.28 -9.14
N PHE A 294 6.95 -3.89 -7.97
CA PHE A 294 7.58 -5.18 -7.66
C PHE A 294 7.04 -6.32 -8.54
N PHE A 295 5.92 -6.10 -9.22
CA PHE A 295 5.31 -7.08 -10.09
C PHE A 295 4.88 -6.43 -11.39
N GLN A 296 5.18 -7.09 -12.51
CA GLN A 296 4.62 -6.78 -13.81
C GLN A 296 3.13 -7.12 -13.89
N ASN A 297 2.50 -6.72 -15.00
CA ASN A 297 1.07 -6.94 -15.25
C ASN A 297 0.68 -8.43 -15.06
N ILE A 298 -0.20 -8.69 -14.09
CA ILE A 298 -0.62 -10.06 -13.75
C ILE A 298 -1.73 -10.47 -14.71
N THR A 299 -1.39 -11.35 -15.64
CA THR A 299 -2.29 -11.78 -16.73
C THR A 299 -2.87 -13.17 -16.55
N SER A 300 -2.22 -14.02 -15.76
CA SER A 300 -2.71 -15.37 -15.47
C SER A 300 -3.82 -15.37 -14.41
N ARG A 301 -4.69 -16.39 -14.49
CA ARG A 301 -5.72 -16.70 -13.49
C ARG A 301 -5.30 -17.78 -12.50
N ASN A 302 -4.16 -18.45 -12.67
CA ASN A 302 -3.66 -19.49 -11.76
C ASN A 302 -2.24 -19.14 -11.32
N VAL A 303 -2.16 -18.27 -10.32
CA VAL A 303 -0.92 -17.61 -9.93
C VAL A 303 -0.47 -18.03 -8.53
N ARG A 304 0.83 -18.18 -8.32
CA ARG A 304 1.42 -18.30 -6.98
C ARG A 304 2.45 -17.18 -6.77
N PHE A 305 2.34 -16.47 -5.65
CA PHE A 305 3.35 -15.50 -5.24
C PHE A 305 4.27 -16.15 -4.22
N ILE A 306 5.56 -16.12 -4.49
CA ILE A 306 6.61 -16.66 -3.63
C ILE A 306 7.49 -15.48 -3.24
N LEU A 307 7.41 -15.11 -1.97
CA LEU A 307 7.91 -13.85 -1.43
C LEU A 307 9.10 -14.08 -0.51
N ASP A 308 10.15 -13.29 -0.63
CA ASP A 308 11.27 -13.36 0.29
C ASP A 308 10.86 -12.89 1.68
N GLY A 309 10.87 -13.84 2.61
CA GLY A 309 10.57 -13.65 4.02
C GLY A 309 11.81 -13.39 4.86
N SER A 310 13.01 -13.39 4.27
CA SER A 310 14.28 -13.37 5.00
C SER A 310 14.57 -12.04 5.70
N GLY A 311 15.53 -12.08 6.61
CA GLY A 311 15.90 -10.92 7.42
C GLY A 311 16.47 -9.74 6.63
N SER A 312 17.04 -9.96 5.43
CA SER A 312 17.55 -8.86 4.58
C SER A 312 16.45 -7.91 4.12
N MET A 313 15.22 -8.39 4.01
CA MET A 313 14.03 -7.59 3.72
C MET A 313 13.70 -6.56 4.82
N SER A 314 14.36 -6.61 5.97
CA SER A 314 14.29 -5.54 6.99
C SER A 314 15.11 -4.30 6.65
N ALA A 315 15.84 -4.29 5.53
CA ALA A 315 16.61 -3.13 5.11
C ALA A 315 15.72 -1.89 4.98
N CYS A 316 16.20 -0.77 5.51
CA CYS A 316 15.48 0.48 5.45
C CYS A 316 15.67 1.13 4.08
N VAL A 317 14.55 1.51 3.45
CA VAL A 317 14.54 2.13 2.12
C VAL A 317 14.25 3.62 2.19
N ALA A 318 13.63 4.09 3.27
CA ALA A 318 13.40 5.49 3.53
C ALA A 318 13.51 5.79 5.03
N TRP A 319 14.43 6.67 5.40
CA TRP A 319 14.58 7.16 6.76
C TRP A 319 13.68 8.36 7.00
N SER A 320 13.15 8.47 8.21
CA SER A 320 12.38 9.64 8.65
C SER A 320 13.27 10.86 8.95
N GLY A 321 14.54 10.63 9.29
CA GLY A 321 15.42 11.64 9.90
C GLY A 321 15.23 11.79 11.42
N GLU A 322 14.32 11.03 12.03
CA GLU A 322 14.06 11.04 13.47
C GLU A 322 14.74 9.89 14.21
N TYR A 323 14.88 10.06 15.52
CA TYR A 323 15.32 8.99 16.42
C TYR A 323 14.19 8.60 17.38
N GLY A 324 13.86 7.31 17.41
CA GLY A 324 12.93 6.70 18.34
C GLY A 324 13.55 6.39 19.69
N ASN A 325 12.70 5.92 20.61
CA ASN A 325 13.11 5.59 21.99
C ASN A 325 13.69 4.17 22.13
N SER A 326 13.50 3.31 21.13
CA SER A 326 13.98 1.93 21.12
C SER A 326 15.03 1.69 20.04
N TRP A 327 16.01 0.82 20.33
CA TRP A 327 16.90 0.28 19.30
C TRP A 327 16.17 -0.79 18.50
N ARG A 328 16.15 -0.63 17.18
CA ARG A 328 15.62 -1.63 16.24
C ARG A 328 16.77 -2.21 15.41
N ARG A 329 16.62 -3.48 15.02
CA ARG A 329 17.60 -4.20 14.21
C ARG A 329 17.22 -4.07 12.73
N PHE A 330 18.19 -3.73 11.89
CA PHE A 330 18.04 -3.59 10.45
C PHE A 330 19.18 -4.31 9.73
N TYR A 331 18.92 -4.70 8.48
CA TYR A 331 19.94 -5.20 7.57
C TYR A 331 20.44 -4.09 6.64
N ASP A 332 21.73 -4.05 6.37
CA ASP A 332 22.35 -3.19 5.37
C ASP A 332 23.26 -4.09 4.49
N PRO A 333 23.09 -4.11 3.16
CA PRO A 333 23.91 -4.97 2.28
C PRO A 333 25.42 -4.75 2.42
N ASN A 334 25.86 -3.54 2.77
CA ASN A 334 27.27 -3.16 2.87
C ASN A 334 27.86 -3.38 4.27
N LYS A 335 27.02 -3.36 5.32
CA LYS A 335 27.46 -3.46 6.74
C LYS A 335 26.99 -4.74 7.44
N GLY A 336 26.07 -5.48 6.83
CA GLY A 336 25.33 -6.55 7.46
C GLY A 336 24.34 -6.02 8.50
N TRP A 337 24.16 -6.80 9.57
CA TRP A 337 23.21 -6.46 10.63
C TRP A 337 23.71 -5.34 11.53
N PHE A 338 22.85 -4.34 11.76
CA PHE A 338 23.13 -3.25 12.70
C PHE A 338 21.90 -2.90 13.51
N TYR A 339 22.13 -2.21 14.63
CA TYR A 339 21.07 -1.63 15.44
C TYR A 339 21.06 -0.12 15.21
N SER A 340 19.87 0.46 15.05
CA SER A 340 19.69 1.91 14.99
C SER A 340 18.48 2.34 15.83
N ARG A 341 18.57 3.54 16.40
CA ARG A 341 17.40 4.25 16.95
C ARG A 341 16.72 5.12 15.90
N GLU A 342 17.35 5.31 14.75
CA GLU A 342 16.78 6.07 13.65
C GLU A 342 15.47 5.38 13.23
N ILE A 343 14.41 6.17 13.06
CA ILE A 343 13.10 5.65 12.68
C ILE A 343 13.12 5.44 11.16
N CYS A 344 13.06 4.18 10.77
CA CYS A 344 12.81 3.83 9.38
C CYS A 344 11.34 4.13 9.04
N SER A 345 11.10 4.99 8.05
CA SER A 345 9.76 5.28 7.54
C SER A 345 9.20 4.12 6.72
N PHE A 346 10.08 3.37 6.04
CA PHE A 346 9.70 2.29 5.16
C PHE A 346 10.83 1.27 4.97
N THR A 347 10.55 -0.02 5.20
CA THR A 347 11.48 -1.14 4.94
C THR A 347 11.15 -1.86 3.63
N ARG A 348 12.07 -2.68 3.09
CA ARG A 348 11.79 -3.50 1.89
C ARG A 348 10.60 -4.44 2.10
N MET A 349 10.49 -5.04 3.28
CA MET A 349 9.36 -5.89 3.67
C MET A 349 8.05 -5.09 3.70
N GLU A 350 8.04 -3.89 4.27
CA GLU A 350 6.84 -3.04 4.23
C GLU A 350 6.47 -2.64 2.80
N ALA A 351 7.46 -2.34 1.95
CA ALA A 351 7.23 -2.05 0.53
C ALA A 351 6.57 -3.23 -0.20
N LEU A 352 7.09 -4.43 0.03
CA LEU A 352 6.51 -5.67 -0.46
C LEU A 352 5.07 -5.87 0.03
N GLN A 353 4.83 -5.65 1.33
CA GLN A 353 3.51 -5.83 1.92
C GLN A 353 2.48 -4.92 1.27
N HIS A 354 2.81 -3.63 1.13
CA HIS A 354 1.92 -2.67 0.49
C HIS A 354 1.59 -3.09 -0.95
N GLU A 355 2.61 -3.35 -1.77
CA GLU A 355 2.39 -3.73 -3.17
C GLU A 355 1.56 -5.01 -3.30
N MET A 356 1.82 -6.02 -2.45
CA MET A 356 1.02 -7.25 -2.47
C MET A 356 -0.42 -7.04 -2.04
N ILE A 357 -0.67 -6.17 -1.05
CA ILE A 357 -2.05 -5.82 -0.66
C ILE A 357 -2.77 -5.15 -1.83
N ASP A 358 -2.11 -4.28 -2.57
CA ASP A 358 -2.70 -3.65 -3.75
C ASP A 358 -2.99 -4.67 -4.85
N ILE A 359 -2.05 -5.57 -5.14
CA ILE A 359 -2.25 -6.66 -6.09
C ILE A 359 -3.43 -7.52 -5.68
N ILE A 360 -3.45 -7.98 -4.44
CA ILE A 360 -4.54 -8.81 -3.91
C ILE A 360 -5.87 -8.07 -4.01
N ASN A 361 -5.94 -6.76 -3.82
CA ASN A 361 -7.19 -6.01 -3.98
C ASN A 361 -7.62 -5.81 -5.44
N ASN A 362 -6.68 -5.83 -6.38
CA ASN A 362 -6.93 -5.57 -7.80
C ASN A 362 -7.11 -6.83 -8.66
N LEU A 363 -6.72 -8.01 -8.15
CA LEU A 363 -6.87 -9.26 -8.88
C LEU A 363 -8.36 -9.59 -9.13
N PRO A 364 -8.72 -10.10 -10.33
CA PRO A 364 -10.07 -10.55 -10.62
C PRO A 364 -10.58 -11.60 -9.64
N ASP A 365 -11.88 -11.60 -9.37
CA ASP A 365 -12.51 -12.49 -8.38
C ASP A 365 -12.28 -13.98 -8.68
N ALA A 366 -12.29 -14.34 -9.96
CA ALA A 366 -12.09 -15.71 -10.44
C ALA A 366 -10.61 -16.13 -10.50
N THR A 367 -9.67 -15.28 -10.10
CA THR A 367 -8.25 -15.63 -10.03
C THR A 367 -8.04 -16.62 -8.89
N LYS A 368 -7.40 -17.75 -9.20
CA LYS A 368 -6.88 -18.70 -8.24
C LYS A 368 -5.47 -18.30 -7.85
N MET A 369 -5.25 -18.14 -6.55
CA MET A 369 -4.02 -17.61 -5.98
C MET A 369 -3.47 -18.54 -4.90
N GLY A 370 -2.16 -18.64 -4.83
CA GLY A 370 -1.42 -19.16 -3.68
C GLY A 370 -0.39 -18.15 -3.20
N LEU A 371 -0.13 -18.12 -1.90
CA LEU A 371 0.89 -17.25 -1.30
C LEU A 371 1.83 -18.08 -0.45
N ALA A 372 3.13 -17.90 -0.64
CA ALA A 372 4.16 -18.44 0.22
C ALA A 372 5.21 -17.37 0.50
N ALA A 373 5.67 -17.33 1.74
CA ALA A 373 6.88 -16.61 2.12
C ALA A 373 7.96 -17.65 2.42
N PHE A 374 9.15 -17.45 1.86
CA PHE A 374 10.26 -18.36 2.06
C PHE A 374 11.30 -17.73 2.98
N SER A 375 11.84 -18.54 3.87
CA SER A 375 13.03 -18.22 4.65
C SER A 375 13.70 -19.52 5.09
N THR A 376 14.66 -19.47 6.01
CA THR A 376 15.21 -20.69 6.60
C THR A 376 14.13 -21.52 7.29
N GLU A 377 14.16 -22.84 7.08
CA GLU A 377 13.19 -23.76 7.64
C GLU A 377 12.98 -23.56 9.16
N GLY A 378 11.72 -23.48 9.57
CA GLY A 378 11.33 -23.28 10.98
C GLY A 378 11.49 -21.85 11.50
N GLN A 379 11.93 -20.91 10.67
CA GLN A 379 11.91 -19.48 11.00
C GLN A 379 10.52 -18.88 10.75
N ARG A 380 10.29 -17.68 11.29
CA ARG A 380 8.95 -17.06 11.35
C ARG A 380 8.28 -16.88 9.98
N ASN A 381 9.08 -16.60 8.95
CA ASN A 381 8.59 -16.26 7.62
C ASN A 381 8.77 -17.39 6.61
N ASP A 382 9.15 -18.60 7.03
CA ASP A 382 9.02 -19.81 6.22
C ASP A 382 7.61 -20.37 6.43
N LYS A 383 6.66 -19.87 5.63
CA LYS A 383 5.24 -20.20 5.80
C LYS A 383 4.45 -20.00 4.52
N THR A 384 3.42 -20.82 4.37
CA THR A 384 2.45 -20.75 3.28
C THR A 384 1.12 -20.22 3.82
N TRP A 385 0.37 -19.49 3.01
CA TRP A 385 -0.99 -19.09 3.35
C TRP A 385 -1.85 -20.34 3.44
N GLU A 386 -2.38 -20.61 4.64
CA GLU A 386 -3.04 -21.87 5.05
C GLU A 386 -4.08 -22.36 4.03
N LEU A 387 -4.93 -21.48 3.52
CA LEU A 387 -5.95 -21.88 2.54
C LEU A 387 -5.34 -22.42 1.23
N SER A 388 -4.14 -21.95 0.87
CA SER A 388 -3.42 -22.31 -0.35
C SER A 388 -2.27 -23.29 -0.16
N GLU A 389 -2.20 -23.95 0.99
CA GLU A 389 -1.14 -24.93 1.30
C GLU A 389 -1.11 -26.06 0.26
N ASP A 390 -2.26 -26.69 0.03
CA ASP A 390 -2.36 -27.83 -0.88
C ASP A 390 -2.61 -27.44 -2.35
N ASN A 391 -3.34 -26.34 -2.61
CA ASN A 391 -3.78 -25.96 -3.96
C ASN A 391 -4.05 -24.45 -4.06
N LEU A 392 -4.06 -23.89 -5.28
CA LEU A 392 -4.54 -22.52 -5.49
C LEU A 392 -6.01 -22.34 -5.08
N VAL A 393 -6.30 -21.19 -4.45
CA VAL A 393 -7.62 -20.84 -3.93
C VAL A 393 -8.22 -19.72 -4.76
N GLU A 394 -9.48 -19.85 -5.16
CA GLU A 394 -10.21 -18.76 -5.80
C GLU A 394 -10.40 -17.59 -4.83
N LEU A 395 -9.94 -16.41 -5.23
CA LEU A 395 -9.86 -15.25 -4.35
C LEU A 395 -11.25 -14.73 -3.94
N GLY A 396 -12.24 -14.86 -4.84
CA GLY A 396 -13.61 -14.40 -4.63
C GLY A 396 -13.72 -12.87 -4.70
N PRO A 397 -14.92 -12.32 -4.44
CA PRO A 397 -15.16 -10.88 -4.53
C PRO A 397 -14.28 -10.08 -3.55
N PRO A 398 -14.13 -8.76 -3.75
CA PRO A 398 -13.29 -7.92 -2.92
C PRO A 398 -13.53 -8.05 -1.42
N ASP A 399 -14.73 -8.40 -0.95
CA ASP A 399 -15.14 -8.51 0.45
C ASP A 399 -15.10 -9.92 1.04
N SER A 400 -14.61 -10.92 0.30
CA SER A 400 -14.55 -12.31 0.75
C SER A 400 -13.60 -12.50 1.94
N GLU A 401 -13.92 -13.47 2.82
CA GLU A 401 -13.03 -13.89 3.91
C GLU A 401 -11.69 -14.42 3.36
N THR A 402 -11.72 -15.05 2.19
CA THR A 402 -10.53 -15.54 1.48
C THR A 402 -9.58 -14.40 1.10
N ARG A 403 -10.09 -13.31 0.50
CA ARG A 403 -9.25 -12.18 0.12
C ARG A 403 -8.69 -11.46 1.34
N GLN A 404 -9.49 -11.36 2.41
CA GLN A 404 -9.02 -10.78 3.67
C GLN A 404 -7.93 -11.63 4.32
N SER A 405 -8.08 -12.96 4.38
CA SER A 405 -7.05 -13.81 4.99
C SER A 405 -5.74 -13.83 4.19
N ALA A 406 -5.80 -13.64 2.87
CA ALA A 406 -4.62 -13.41 2.04
C ALA A 406 -3.89 -12.10 2.40
N ILE A 407 -4.64 -11.02 2.66
CA ILE A 407 -4.07 -9.74 3.13
C ILE A 407 -3.44 -9.91 4.52
N ASP A 408 -4.13 -10.61 5.42
CA ASP A 408 -3.65 -10.85 6.79
C ASP A 408 -2.34 -11.68 6.78
N PHE A 409 -2.24 -12.67 5.88
CA PHE A 409 -1.00 -13.40 5.64
C PHE A 409 0.15 -12.46 5.27
N VAL A 410 -0.06 -11.56 4.31
CA VAL A 410 0.95 -10.58 3.87
C VAL A 410 1.34 -9.65 5.01
N LEU A 411 0.37 -9.10 5.74
CA LEU A 411 0.62 -8.21 6.89
C LEU A 411 1.42 -8.91 8.00
N SER A 412 1.33 -10.23 8.13
CA SER A 412 2.08 -10.98 9.14
C SER A 412 3.59 -11.08 8.86
N LEU A 413 4.08 -10.74 7.67
CA LEU A 413 5.50 -10.92 7.27
C LEU A 413 6.47 -9.97 7.97
N SER A 414 6.05 -8.76 8.31
CA SER A 414 6.88 -7.76 9.01
C SER A 414 6.85 -7.89 10.54
N SER A 415 6.20 -8.92 11.07
CA SER A 415 6.03 -9.09 12.51
C SER A 415 7.28 -9.66 13.19
N GLY A 416 7.55 -9.23 14.43
CA GLY A 416 8.67 -9.73 15.24
C GLY A 416 10.03 -9.13 14.89
N ASN A 417 11.10 -9.71 15.44
CA ASN A 417 12.47 -9.23 15.21
C ASN A 417 13.01 -9.77 13.87
N PRO A 418 13.56 -8.92 12.99
CA PRO A 418 14.15 -9.37 11.73
C PRO A 418 15.22 -10.46 11.84
N GLY A 419 15.92 -10.53 12.98
CA GLY A 419 16.89 -11.59 13.24
C GLY A 419 16.29 -13.00 13.38
N SER A 420 14.98 -13.12 13.60
CA SER A 420 14.25 -14.40 13.63
C SER A 420 13.47 -14.68 12.34
N TRP A 421 13.67 -13.88 11.29
CA TRP A 421 13.03 -14.09 9.99
C TRP A 421 13.79 -15.12 9.15
N GLY A 422 15.07 -15.41 9.46
CA GLY A 422 15.87 -16.40 8.74
C GLY A 422 16.62 -15.86 7.53
N GLY A 423 17.29 -16.77 6.82
CA GLY A 423 17.98 -16.51 5.56
C GLY A 423 17.12 -16.84 4.34
N THR A 424 17.67 -16.63 3.16
CA THR A 424 17.04 -16.84 1.85
C THR A 424 17.13 -18.32 1.46
N MET A 425 16.01 -19.06 1.54
CA MET A 425 15.91 -20.48 1.13
C MET A 425 14.58 -20.74 0.41
N PRO A 426 14.50 -20.53 -0.92
CA PRO A 426 13.23 -20.55 -1.64
C PRO A 426 12.75 -21.93 -2.08
N TRP A 427 13.56 -22.98 -1.88
CA TRP A 427 13.40 -24.29 -2.54
C TRP A 427 12.06 -24.96 -2.28
N ASN A 428 11.65 -25.09 -1.00
CA ASN A 428 10.38 -25.71 -0.64
C ASN A 428 9.18 -25.00 -1.31
N SER A 429 9.18 -23.66 -1.32
CA SER A 429 8.11 -22.87 -1.94
C SER A 429 8.08 -23.02 -3.45
N LEU A 430 9.25 -23.06 -4.10
CA LEU A 430 9.37 -23.26 -5.54
C LEU A 430 8.94 -24.68 -5.93
N ASP A 431 9.38 -25.70 -5.20
CA ASP A 431 9.04 -27.10 -5.48
C ASP A 431 7.53 -27.33 -5.35
N GLN A 432 6.91 -26.81 -4.28
CA GLN A 432 5.44 -26.83 -4.12
C GLN A 432 4.69 -26.21 -5.31
N ALA A 433 5.21 -25.11 -5.87
CA ALA A 433 4.59 -24.48 -7.03
C ALA A 433 4.64 -25.36 -8.30
N PHE A 434 5.68 -26.19 -8.44
CA PHE A 434 5.83 -27.13 -9.55
C PHE A 434 5.11 -28.47 -9.29
N GLU A 435 4.79 -28.79 -8.05
CA GLU A 435 3.96 -29.95 -7.68
C GLU A 435 2.47 -29.67 -7.90
N ASP A 436 2.02 -28.42 -7.71
CA ASP A 436 0.63 -28.02 -7.97
C ASP A 436 0.29 -28.12 -9.47
N GLY A 437 -0.58 -29.07 -9.84
CA GLY A 437 -0.97 -29.32 -11.23
C GLY A 437 -1.75 -28.18 -11.90
N VAL A 438 -2.28 -27.23 -11.12
CA VAL A 438 -3.09 -26.10 -11.60
C VAL A 438 -2.26 -24.84 -11.81
N THR A 439 -1.19 -24.67 -11.03
CA THR A 439 -0.30 -23.50 -11.15
C THR A 439 0.31 -23.44 -12.55
N ASP A 440 0.17 -22.27 -13.19
CA ASP A 440 0.77 -22.00 -14.51
C ASP A 440 1.72 -20.81 -14.49
N THR A 441 1.66 -19.96 -13.45
CA THR A 441 2.49 -18.76 -13.33
C THR A 441 2.92 -18.56 -11.88
N VAL A 442 4.20 -18.30 -11.67
CA VAL A 442 4.82 -17.97 -10.38
C VAL A 442 5.39 -16.56 -10.47
N TYR A 443 5.09 -15.73 -9.47
CA TYR A 443 5.77 -14.47 -9.24
C TYR A 443 6.71 -14.62 -8.06
N PHE A 444 8.01 -14.62 -8.35
CA PHE A 444 9.08 -14.90 -7.40
C PHE A 444 9.85 -13.61 -7.05
N LEU A 445 9.80 -13.17 -5.80
CA LEU A 445 10.47 -11.94 -5.37
C LEU A 445 11.55 -12.24 -4.33
N SER A 446 12.74 -11.66 -4.52
CA SER A 446 13.89 -11.81 -3.62
C SER A 446 14.76 -10.57 -3.59
N ASP A 447 15.31 -10.20 -2.43
CA ASP A 447 16.32 -9.14 -2.33
C ASP A 447 17.76 -9.67 -2.36
N GLY A 448 17.91 -10.99 -2.47
CA GLY A 448 19.21 -11.64 -2.36
C GLY A 448 19.33 -12.98 -3.06
N LYS A 449 20.51 -13.57 -2.87
CA LYS A 449 20.83 -14.94 -3.31
C LYS A 449 20.46 -15.93 -2.20
N PRO A 450 20.09 -17.17 -2.55
CA PRO A 450 19.95 -18.23 -1.58
C PRO A 450 21.21 -18.37 -0.71
N ASN A 451 21.04 -18.75 0.55
CA ASN A 451 22.18 -19.08 1.41
C ASN A 451 22.78 -20.44 1.06
N TYR A 452 21.93 -21.38 0.62
CA TYR A 452 22.28 -22.75 0.28
C TYR A 452 21.56 -23.16 -1.00
N ASP A 453 22.14 -24.09 -1.75
CA ASP A 453 21.52 -24.75 -2.90
C ASP A 453 20.44 -25.76 -2.45
N GLN A 454 19.82 -26.44 -3.41
CA GLN A 454 18.79 -27.46 -3.15
C GLN A 454 19.33 -28.71 -2.42
N ASN A 455 20.64 -28.94 -2.42
CA ASN A 455 21.30 -30.06 -1.75
C ASN A 455 21.83 -29.67 -0.36
N SER A 456 21.53 -28.47 0.12
CA SER A 456 22.06 -27.89 1.37
C SER A 456 23.56 -27.58 1.34
N ASP A 457 24.17 -27.52 0.15
CA ASP A 457 25.52 -26.99 -0.05
C ASP A 457 25.50 -25.46 -0.14
N TYR A 458 26.63 -24.81 0.10
CA TYR A 458 26.69 -23.34 0.05
C TYR A 458 26.47 -22.82 -1.37
N TRP A 459 25.55 -21.85 -1.49
CA TRP A 459 25.20 -21.26 -2.77
C TRP A 459 26.38 -20.54 -3.42
N ASN A 460 26.59 -20.80 -4.71
CA ASN A 460 27.64 -20.23 -5.52
C ASN A 460 27.21 -20.07 -6.99
N SER A 461 28.07 -19.49 -7.82
CA SER A 461 27.75 -19.19 -9.22
C SER A 461 27.56 -20.40 -10.12
N SER A 462 28.10 -21.57 -9.75
CA SER A 462 27.89 -22.80 -10.52
C SER A 462 26.48 -23.38 -10.33
N ASP A 463 25.76 -22.94 -9.31
CA ASP A 463 24.40 -23.39 -9.02
C ASP A 463 23.36 -22.69 -9.89
N TYR A 464 23.71 -21.54 -10.49
CA TYR A 464 22.76 -20.69 -11.23
C TYR A 464 22.11 -21.45 -12.40
N GLU A 465 22.94 -22.08 -13.24
CA GLU A 465 22.47 -22.87 -14.38
C GLU A 465 21.84 -24.19 -13.92
N THR A 466 22.44 -24.84 -12.92
CA THR A 466 21.96 -26.12 -12.37
C THR A 466 20.52 -26.02 -11.86
N VAL A 467 20.21 -24.98 -11.09
CA VAL A 467 18.85 -24.74 -10.57
C VAL A 467 17.88 -24.34 -11.68
N ALA A 468 18.30 -23.49 -12.61
CA ALA A 468 17.46 -23.10 -13.74
C ALA A 468 17.11 -24.32 -14.62
N ASP A 469 18.07 -25.21 -14.88
CA ASP A 469 17.88 -26.45 -15.62
C ASP A 469 16.99 -27.45 -14.88
N TYR A 470 17.10 -27.53 -13.56
CA TYR A 470 16.24 -28.35 -12.72
C TYR A 470 14.75 -27.99 -12.92
N TYR A 471 14.38 -26.72 -12.72
CA TYR A 471 12.99 -26.26 -12.87
C TYR A 471 12.51 -26.33 -14.33
N ALA A 472 13.38 -26.11 -15.31
CA ALA A 472 13.06 -26.36 -16.71
C ALA A 472 12.75 -27.85 -16.99
N GLY A 473 13.50 -28.77 -16.37
CA GLY A 473 13.26 -30.21 -16.42
C GLY A 473 11.94 -30.62 -15.75
N LEU A 474 11.58 -30.00 -14.63
CA LEU A 474 10.28 -30.19 -14.01
C LEU A 474 9.15 -29.76 -14.95
N ASN A 475 9.29 -28.63 -15.65
CA ASN A 475 8.33 -28.20 -16.66
C ASN A 475 8.17 -29.20 -17.81
N ALA A 476 9.28 -29.77 -18.33
CA ALA A 476 9.21 -30.80 -19.35
C ALA A 476 8.44 -32.04 -18.86
N SER A 477 8.62 -32.42 -17.60
CA SER A 477 7.90 -33.52 -16.95
C SER A 477 6.42 -33.21 -16.78
N ARG A 478 6.07 -31.98 -16.33
CA ARG A 478 4.68 -31.51 -16.21
C ARG A 478 3.94 -31.59 -17.54
N VAL A 479 4.53 -31.08 -18.61
CA VAL A 479 3.94 -31.11 -19.96
C VAL A 479 3.73 -32.55 -20.43
N THR A 480 4.69 -33.45 -20.18
CA THR A 480 4.56 -34.88 -20.49
C THR A 480 3.39 -35.54 -19.76
N ASN A 481 3.12 -35.10 -18.53
CA ASN A 481 2.00 -35.57 -17.71
C ASN A 481 0.66 -34.88 -18.01
N GLY A 482 0.61 -33.98 -19.00
CA GLY A 482 -0.62 -33.27 -19.41
C GLY A 482 -0.93 -32.00 -18.62
N ASN A 483 -0.01 -31.54 -17.76
CA ASN A 483 -0.14 -30.29 -17.01
C ASN A 483 0.44 -29.11 -17.81
N LEU A 484 0.05 -27.89 -17.46
CA LEU A 484 0.65 -26.68 -18.01
C LEU A 484 2.07 -26.48 -17.45
N SER A 485 2.96 -25.95 -18.29
CA SER A 485 4.26 -25.46 -17.84
C SER A 485 4.09 -24.25 -16.93
N VAL A 486 4.84 -24.20 -15.85
CA VAL A 486 4.92 -23.05 -14.93
C VAL A 486 5.87 -22.00 -15.51
N LYS A 487 5.37 -20.77 -15.66
CA LYS A 487 6.20 -19.60 -15.97
C LYS A 487 6.67 -18.92 -14.69
N ILE A 488 7.97 -18.79 -14.46
CA ILE A 488 8.48 -18.03 -13.31
C ILE A 488 8.83 -16.62 -13.76
N ASN A 489 8.05 -15.64 -13.34
CA ASN A 489 8.40 -14.23 -13.42
C ASN A 489 9.12 -13.86 -12.14
N SER A 490 10.37 -13.42 -12.23
CA SER A 490 11.15 -13.07 -11.05
C SER A 490 11.42 -11.57 -10.94
N THR A 491 11.45 -11.07 -9.71
CA THR A 491 11.79 -9.69 -9.39
C THR A 491 12.87 -9.64 -8.33
N SER A 492 14.04 -9.12 -8.69
CA SER A 492 15.08 -8.84 -7.70
C SER A 492 14.95 -7.43 -7.14
N VAL A 493 15.12 -7.28 -5.83
CA VAL A 493 15.10 -5.99 -5.14
C VAL A 493 16.52 -5.66 -4.70
N GLY A 494 17.07 -4.58 -5.25
CA GLY A 494 18.36 -4.04 -4.80
C GLY A 494 19.63 -4.67 -5.26
N LEU A 495 19.57 -5.81 -5.93
CA LEU A 495 20.76 -6.48 -6.42
C LEU A 495 20.49 -7.08 -7.80
N ASP A 496 21.52 -7.04 -8.65
CA ASP A 496 21.54 -7.84 -9.87
C ASP A 496 21.55 -9.32 -9.51
N SER A 497 20.58 -10.07 -10.04
CA SER A 497 20.38 -11.48 -9.73
C SER A 497 20.38 -12.33 -11.00
N GLU A 498 21.59 -12.64 -11.48
CA GLU A 498 21.79 -13.46 -12.69
C GLU A 498 21.10 -14.83 -12.61
N TRP A 499 21.07 -15.44 -11.43
CA TRP A 499 20.40 -16.73 -11.24
C TRP A 499 18.87 -16.62 -11.41
N MET A 500 18.25 -15.54 -10.92
CA MET A 500 16.80 -15.28 -11.10
C MET A 500 16.48 -14.98 -12.56
N GLN A 501 17.37 -14.25 -13.23
CA GLN A 501 17.28 -14.00 -14.67
C GLN A 501 17.31 -15.30 -15.47
N LEU A 502 18.27 -16.19 -15.18
CA LEU A 502 18.36 -17.51 -15.81
C LEU A 502 17.13 -18.37 -15.50
N LEU A 503 16.69 -18.42 -14.24
CA LEU A 503 15.51 -19.16 -13.81
C LEU A 503 14.25 -18.72 -14.59
N SER A 504 14.04 -17.42 -14.75
CA SER A 504 12.89 -16.88 -15.49
C SER A 504 12.99 -17.20 -16.98
N SER A 505 14.17 -16.98 -17.56
CA SER A 505 14.45 -17.27 -18.97
C SER A 505 14.17 -18.74 -19.32
N LYS A 506 14.66 -19.69 -18.51
CA LYS A 506 14.49 -21.13 -18.76
C LYS A 506 13.08 -21.65 -18.47
N THR A 507 12.29 -20.91 -17.70
CA THR A 507 10.89 -21.26 -17.43
C THR A 507 9.90 -20.42 -18.25
N SER A 508 10.38 -19.68 -19.27
CA SER A 508 9.54 -18.83 -20.14
C SER A 508 8.79 -17.71 -19.42
N GLY A 509 9.35 -17.19 -18.33
CA GLY A 509 8.89 -15.99 -17.66
C GLY A 509 9.82 -14.79 -17.88
N GLU A 510 9.52 -13.69 -17.18
CA GLU A 510 10.24 -12.43 -17.29
C GLU A 510 11.05 -12.12 -16.02
N TYR A 511 12.17 -11.43 -16.19
CA TYR A 511 12.99 -10.93 -15.08
C TYR A 511 12.91 -9.42 -15.02
N ILE A 512 12.64 -8.91 -13.83
CA ILE A 512 12.67 -7.49 -13.51
C ILE A 512 13.70 -7.28 -12.43
N LYS A 513 14.50 -6.24 -12.60
CA LYS A 513 15.27 -5.67 -11.53
C LYS A 513 14.57 -4.43 -11.02
N VAL A 514 14.22 -4.43 -9.74
CA VAL A 514 13.88 -3.23 -9.00
C VAL A 514 15.19 -2.77 -8.36
N ASP A 515 15.75 -1.70 -8.92
CA ASP A 515 16.95 -1.10 -8.34
C ASP A 515 16.61 -0.58 -6.92
N ASP A 516 17.16 -1.23 -5.90
CA ASP A 516 17.64 -0.45 -4.75
C ASP A 516 18.93 0.20 -5.21
N MET A 517 19.11 1.43 -4.78
CA MET A 517 20.34 2.14 -5.11
C MET A 517 21.53 1.50 -4.40
#